data_AF-A0A924FGT6-F1
#
_entry.id   AF-A0A924FGT6-F1
#
_cell.length_a   1.000
_cell.length_b   1.000
_cell.length_c   1.000
_cell.angle_alpha   90.00
_cell.angle_beta   90.00
_cell.angle_gamma   90.00
#
_symmetry.space_group_name_H-M   'P 1'
#
loop_
_entity.id
_entity.type
_entity.pdbx_description
1 polymer ?
#
loop_
_entity_poly.entity_id
_entity_poly.type
_entity_poly.pdbx_seq_one_letter_code
_entity_poly.pdbx_strand_id
1 'polypeptide(L)'
;MRLSWTVYTGCRLILGLVFLTSGLGKFYGSSGLMGPGWLFERLRPYGLESYGVFIATSQLIVGYLLLVRRFTTLGAVMLFPILLNILVIVITLRWQGTPYVVAVFLAMNCYLLVHDFHKLKFLVSEDTGPLKSLPIVRRSYKFDGLYAVGLLIFLGSAVLHYQANWAFASWLKPVGVAYLLLVAGFDWYRNRVVHKKPPVHRS
;
A
#
# COMPACT_ATOMS: atom_id res chain seq x y z
N MET A 1 25.30 -4.92 2.30
CA MET A 1 24.43 -3.88 1.72
C MET A 1 23.28 -4.41 0.82
N ARG A 2 23.38 -5.58 0.17
CA ARG A 2 22.30 -6.14 -0.69
C ARG A 2 21.09 -6.73 0.06
N LEU A 3 21.28 -7.21 1.30
CA LEU A 3 20.23 -7.90 2.06
C LEU A 3 19.11 -6.95 2.54
N SER A 4 19.44 -5.77 3.07
CA SER A 4 18.42 -4.83 3.58
C SER A 4 17.49 -4.32 2.47
N TRP A 5 17.97 -4.23 1.23
CA TRP A 5 17.17 -3.75 0.11
C TRP A 5 16.15 -4.79 -0.39
N THR A 6 16.51 -6.06 -0.37
CA THR A 6 15.59 -7.17 -0.67
C THR A 6 14.51 -7.27 0.40
N VAL A 7 14.89 -7.18 1.68
CA VAL A 7 13.94 -7.18 2.81
C VAL A 7 12.99 -5.98 2.72
N TYR A 8 13.50 -4.77 2.49
CA TYR A 8 12.68 -3.57 2.28
C TYR A 8 11.67 -3.74 1.14
N THR A 9 12.13 -4.25 -0.01
CA THR A 9 11.26 -4.48 -1.16
C THR A 9 10.20 -5.55 -0.86
N GLY A 10 10.58 -6.62 -0.15
CA GLY A 10 9.67 -7.68 0.27
C GLY A 10 8.60 -7.18 1.24
N CYS A 11 8.99 -6.49 2.32
CA CYS A 11 8.06 -5.93 3.30
C CYS A 11 7.03 -5.02 2.66
N ARG A 12 7.50 -4.13 1.77
CA ARG A 12 6.65 -3.22 1.02
C ARG A 12 5.63 -3.95 0.14
N LEU A 13 6.07 -4.96 -0.62
CA LEU A 13 5.18 -5.70 -1.52
C LEU A 13 4.15 -6.53 -0.73
N ILE A 14 4.59 -7.21 0.34
CA ILE A 14 3.69 -8.00 1.19
C ILE A 14 2.64 -7.08 1.84
N LEU A 15 3.06 -6.01 2.51
CA LEU A 15 2.13 -5.07 3.14
C LEU A 15 1.22 -4.42 2.10
N GLY A 16 1.77 -3.99 0.96
CA GLY A 16 1.00 -3.42 -0.14
C GLY A 16 -0.11 -4.36 -0.62
N LEU A 17 0.21 -5.63 -0.87
CA LEU A 17 -0.77 -6.63 -1.32
C LEU A 17 -1.80 -6.98 -0.26
N VAL A 18 -1.38 -7.16 1.00
CA VAL A 18 -2.29 -7.49 2.10
C VAL A 18 -3.33 -6.39 2.29
N PHE A 19 -2.90 -5.13 2.35
CA PHE A 19 -3.81 -4.00 2.58
C PHE A 19 -4.65 -3.66 1.35
N LEU A 20 -4.10 -3.82 0.14
CA LEU A 20 -4.86 -3.63 -1.09
C LEU A 20 -5.99 -4.67 -1.23
N THR A 21 -5.69 -5.93 -0.96
CA THR A 21 -6.68 -7.03 -1.04
C THR A 21 -7.68 -6.99 0.11
N SER A 22 -7.26 -6.62 1.33
CA SER A 22 -8.15 -6.42 2.48
C SER A 22 -9.13 -5.27 2.26
N GLY A 23 -8.66 -4.13 1.76
CA GLY A 23 -9.51 -2.98 1.42
C GLY A 23 -10.55 -3.35 0.36
N LEU A 24 -10.15 -4.08 -0.69
CA LEU A 24 -11.10 -4.62 -1.66
C LEU A 24 -12.08 -5.61 -1.06
N GLY A 25 -11.64 -6.53 -0.20
CA GLY A 25 -12.52 -7.55 0.38
C GLY A 25 -13.76 -6.94 1.02
N LYS A 26 -13.57 -5.84 1.75
CA LYS A 26 -14.64 -5.11 2.46
C LYS A 26 -15.75 -4.59 1.55
N PHE A 27 -15.42 -4.11 0.34
CA PHE A 27 -16.43 -3.64 -0.61
C PHE A 27 -17.33 -4.74 -1.15
N TYR A 28 -16.88 -5.99 -1.06
CA TYR A 28 -17.54 -7.15 -1.69
C TYR A 28 -17.95 -8.20 -0.65
N GLY A 29 -17.90 -7.88 0.65
CA GLY A 29 -18.25 -8.81 1.73
C GLY A 29 -17.27 -9.98 1.91
N SER A 30 -16.08 -9.96 1.29
CA SER A 30 -15.08 -11.01 1.44
C SER A 30 -13.96 -10.61 2.41
N SER A 31 -13.34 -11.58 3.08
CA SER A 31 -12.31 -11.33 4.10
C SER A 31 -10.98 -10.81 3.54
N GLY A 32 -10.81 -10.74 2.21
CA GLY A 32 -9.52 -10.45 1.57
C GLY A 32 -8.39 -11.33 2.13
N LEU A 33 -7.21 -10.76 2.34
CA LEU A 33 -6.10 -11.39 3.08
C LEU A 33 -6.05 -11.01 4.58
N MET A 34 -6.89 -10.07 5.03
CA MET A 34 -6.86 -9.58 6.40
C MET A 34 -8.21 -8.97 6.80
N GLY A 35 -8.69 -9.33 7.99
CA GLY A 35 -9.87 -8.77 8.61
C GLY A 35 -11.20 -9.36 8.09
N PRO A 36 -12.32 -9.03 8.75
CA PRO A 36 -13.61 -9.59 8.40
C PRO A 36 -14.24 -8.85 7.21
N GLY A 37 -14.80 -9.59 6.25
CA GLY A 37 -15.56 -9.01 5.13
C GLY A 37 -16.85 -8.32 5.58
N TRP A 38 -17.41 -8.74 6.72
CA TRP A 38 -18.65 -8.22 7.32
C TRP A 38 -18.50 -6.87 8.05
N LEU A 39 -17.47 -6.07 7.74
CA LEU A 39 -17.27 -4.76 8.39
C LEU A 39 -18.47 -3.83 8.14
N PHE A 40 -18.97 -3.78 6.91
CA PHE A 40 -20.08 -2.89 6.55
C PHE A 40 -21.38 -3.36 7.20
N GLU A 41 -21.64 -4.67 7.18
CA GLU A 41 -22.80 -5.29 7.85
C GLU A 41 -22.84 -5.00 9.35
N ARG A 42 -21.68 -4.96 10.02
CA ARG A 42 -21.58 -4.66 11.45
C ARG A 42 -21.74 -3.17 11.76
N LEU A 43 -21.38 -2.29 10.84
CA LEU A 43 -21.49 -0.84 11.01
C LEU A 43 -22.86 -0.30 10.58
N ARG A 44 -23.56 -0.99 9.67
CA ARG A 44 -24.87 -0.58 9.14
C ARG A 44 -25.95 -0.37 10.22
N PRO A 45 -26.10 -1.23 11.26
CA PRO A 45 -27.07 -1.00 12.34
C PRO A 45 -26.86 0.29 13.12
N TYR A 46 -25.63 0.84 13.09
CA TYR A 46 -25.27 2.08 13.79
C TYR A 46 -25.26 3.31 12.86
N GLY A 47 -25.68 3.17 11.59
CA GLY A 47 -25.59 4.24 10.60
C GLY A 47 -24.16 4.60 10.19
N LEU A 48 -23.17 3.74 10.49
CA LEU A 48 -21.74 3.99 10.28
C LEU A 48 -21.20 3.34 8.98
N GLU A 49 -22.07 3.03 8.02
CA GLU A 49 -21.66 2.37 6.78
C GLU A 49 -20.64 3.20 5.98
N SER A 50 -20.83 4.52 5.92
CA SER A 50 -19.90 5.47 5.27
C SER A 50 -18.51 5.48 5.92
N TYR A 51 -18.44 5.30 7.25
CA TYR A 51 -17.17 5.14 7.96
C TYR A 51 -16.48 3.82 7.58
N GLY A 52 -17.25 2.74 7.37
CA GLY A 52 -16.74 1.49 6.80
C GLY A 52 -16.10 1.70 5.43
N VAL A 53 -16.79 2.40 4.53
CA VAL A 53 -16.28 2.76 3.19
C VAL A 53 -14.99 3.59 3.29
N PHE A 54 -14.92 4.52 4.23
CA PHE A 54 -13.71 5.31 4.48
C PHE A 54 -12.53 4.42 4.91
N ILE A 55 -12.75 3.47 5.84
CA ILE A 55 -11.71 2.51 6.26
C ILE A 55 -11.24 1.67 5.08
N ALA A 56 -12.17 1.10 4.30
CA ALA A 56 -11.86 0.24 3.17
C ALA A 56 -11.07 0.99 2.08
N THR A 57 -11.51 2.20 1.74
CA THR A 57 -10.81 3.08 0.79
C THR A 57 -9.42 3.47 1.29
N SER A 58 -9.28 3.81 2.57
CA SER A 58 -7.98 4.16 3.17
C SER A 58 -6.99 3.00 3.08
N GLN A 59 -7.43 1.77 3.36
CA GLN A 59 -6.58 0.58 3.21
C GLN A 59 -6.17 0.33 1.76
N LEU A 60 -7.08 0.55 0.81
CA LEU A 60 -6.82 0.39 -0.61
C LEU A 60 -5.80 1.42 -1.12
N ILE A 61 -5.97 2.70 -0.74
CA ILE A 61 -5.02 3.76 -1.07
C ILE A 61 -3.64 3.44 -0.52
N VAL A 62 -3.55 3.07 0.76
CA VAL A 62 -2.27 2.77 1.41
C VAL A 62 -1.59 1.54 0.81
N GLY A 63 -2.35 0.48 0.52
CA GLY A 63 -1.85 -0.70 -0.19
C GLY A 63 -1.23 -0.34 -1.53
N TYR A 64 -1.91 0.52 -2.30
CA TYR A 64 -1.39 1.04 -3.56
C TYR A 64 -0.12 1.90 -3.39
N LEU A 65 -0.11 2.83 -2.44
CA LEU A 65 1.06 3.69 -2.18
C LEU A 65 2.31 2.86 -1.82
N LEU A 66 2.13 1.75 -1.11
CA LEU A 66 3.22 0.83 -0.82
C LEU A 66 3.70 0.09 -2.08
N LEU A 67 2.80 -0.34 -2.96
CA LEU A 67 3.18 -0.98 -4.23
C LEU A 67 3.95 -0.06 -5.18
N VAL A 68 3.68 1.25 -5.14
CA VAL A 68 4.41 2.25 -5.94
C VAL A 68 5.67 2.72 -5.21
N ARG A 69 6.85 2.45 -5.81
CA ARG A 69 8.15 2.67 -5.14
C ARG A 69 8.36 4.09 -4.64
N ARG A 70 7.88 5.06 -5.42
CA ARG A 70 7.97 6.49 -5.12
C ARG A 70 7.19 6.90 -3.86
N PHE A 71 6.08 6.22 -3.57
CA PHE A 71 5.17 6.60 -2.48
C PHE A 71 5.30 5.70 -1.24
N THR A 72 6.24 4.76 -1.25
CA THR A 72 6.45 3.80 -0.15
C THR A 72 6.51 4.47 1.23
N THR A 73 7.29 5.54 1.37
CA THR A 73 7.46 6.24 2.65
C THR A 73 6.14 6.85 3.13
N LEU A 74 5.40 7.51 2.23
CA LEU A 74 4.08 8.06 2.55
C LEU A 74 3.08 6.96 2.91
N GLY A 75 3.04 5.88 2.13
CA GLY A 75 2.21 4.72 2.41
C GLY A 75 2.55 4.08 3.76
N ALA A 76 3.84 3.99 4.11
CA ALA A 76 4.26 3.45 5.40
C ALA A 76 3.81 4.32 6.56
N VAL A 77 3.94 5.65 6.45
CA VAL A 77 3.48 6.61 7.47
C VAL A 77 1.97 6.53 7.66
N MET A 78 1.19 6.46 6.58
CA MET A 78 -0.27 6.32 6.66
C MET A 78 -0.71 4.95 7.18
N LEU A 79 0.05 3.89 6.87
CA LEU A 79 -0.27 2.53 7.31
C LEU A 79 -0.08 2.35 8.82
N PHE A 80 0.89 3.05 9.43
CA PHE A 80 1.19 2.91 10.86
C PHE A 80 -0.03 3.13 11.77
N PRO A 81 -0.75 4.28 11.72
CA PRO A 81 -1.93 4.50 12.56
C PRO A 81 -3.08 3.55 12.19
N ILE A 82 -3.21 3.13 10.93
CA ILE A 82 -4.22 2.16 10.49
C ILE A 82 -3.94 0.79 11.13
N LEU A 83 -2.69 0.31 11.11
CA LEU A 83 -2.30 -0.95 11.72
C LEU A 83 -2.48 -0.93 13.22
N LEU A 84 -2.14 0.18 13.88
CA LEU A 84 -2.32 0.34 15.32
C LEU A 84 -3.81 0.27 15.68
N ASN A 85 -4.67 0.94 14.92
CA ASN A 85 -6.12 0.86 15.11
C ASN A 85 -6.65 -0.57 14.94
N ILE A 86 -6.24 -1.28 13.87
CA ILE A 86 -6.63 -2.67 13.65
C ILE A 86 -6.15 -3.56 14.80
N LEU A 87 -4.92 -3.37 15.28
CA LEU A 87 -4.36 -4.14 16.39
C LEU A 87 -5.19 -3.97 17.65
N VAL A 88 -5.56 -2.72 17.99
CA VAL A 88 -6.45 -2.44 19.12
C VAL A 88 -7.78 -3.16 18.95
N ILE A 89 -8.43 -3.06 17.78
CA ILE A 89 -9.71 -3.72 17.50
C ILE A 89 -9.62 -5.24 17.72
N VAL A 90 -8.62 -5.92 17.16
CA VAL A 90 -8.53 -7.39 17.25
C VAL A 90 -8.21 -7.87 18.66
N ILE A 91 -7.46 -7.07 19.44
CA ILE A 91 -7.20 -7.35 20.86
C ILE A 91 -8.49 -7.16 21.66
N THR A 92 -9.19 -6.04 21.48
CA THR A 92 -10.44 -5.74 22.19
C THR A 92 -11.53 -6.77 21.91
N LEU A 93 -11.64 -7.23 20.66
CA LEU A 93 -12.59 -8.28 20.27
C LEU A 93 -12.13 -9.70 20.65
N ARG A 94 -10.96 -9.85 21.30
CA ARG A 94 -10.38 -11.13 21.75
C ARG A 94 -10.23 -12.16 20.63
N TRP A 95 -9.82 -11.71 19.44
CA TRP A 95 -9.58 -12.62 18.33
C TRP A 95 -8.33 -13.46 18.59
N GLN A 96 -8.45 -14.77 18.45
CA GLN A 96 -7.33 -15.69 18.64
C GLN A 96 -6.46 -15.72 17.38
N GLY A 97 -5.14 -15.64 17.54
CA GLY A 97 -4.19 -15.72 16.42
C GLY A 97 -4.01 -14.43 15.61
N THR A 98 -5.09 -13.70 15.30
CA THR A 98 -5.02 -12.47 14.48
C THR A 98 -4.13 -11.36 15.06
N PRO A 99 -4.13 -11.08 16.38
CA PRO A 99 -3.26 -10.05 16.96
C PRO A 99 -1.78 -10.27 16.66
N TYR A 100 -1.31 -11.52 16.62
CA TYR A 100 0.08 -11.84 16.28
C TYR A 100 0.41 -11.49 14.83
N VAL A 101 -0.49 -11.80 13.89
CA VAL A 101 -0.31 -11.47 12.48
C VAL A 101 -0.27 -9.95 12.27
N VAL A 102 -1.19 -9.23 12.93
CA VAL A 102 -1.22 -7.75 12.86
C VAL A 102 0.04 -7.14 13.47
N ALA A 103 0.53 -7.70 14.58
CA ALA A 103 1.77 -7.25 15.21
C ALA A 103 2.99 -7.47 14.29
N VAL A 104 3.05 -8.58 13.55
CA VAL A 104 4.09 -8.80 12.53
C VAL A 104 4.00 -7.74 11.42
N PHE A 105 2.80 -7.43 10.92
CA PHE A 105 2.65 -6.37 9.92
C PHE A 105 3.04 -4.99 10.46
N LEU A 106 2.74 -4.71 11.73
CA LEU A 106 3.18 -3.50 12.41
C LEU A 106 4.71 -3.44 12.50
N ALA A 107 5.37 -4.54 12.87
CA ALA A 107 6.83 -4.63 12.89
C ALA A 107 7.45 -4.43 11.49
N MET A 108 6.85 -5.01 10.44
CA MET A 108 7.28 -4.78 9.05
C MET A 108 7.12 -3.32 8.64
N ASN A 109 6.05 -2.66 9.07
CA ASN A 109 5.82 -1.25 8.80
C ASN A 109 6.82 -0.36 9.55
N CYS A 110 7.09 -0.65 10.82
CA CYS A 110 8.16 0.01 11.60
C CYS A 110 9.52 -0.14 10.90
N TYR A 111 9.85 -1.32 10.38
CA TYR A 111 11.07 -1.52 9.61
C TYR A 111 11.15 -0.62 8.37
N LEU A 112 10.06 -0.46 7.62
CA LEU A 112 10.02 0.48 6.48
C LEU A 112 10.25 1.93 6.92
N LEU A 113 9.64 2.35 8.04
CA LEU A 113 9.80 3.70 8.58
C LEU A 113 11.22 3.97 9.09
N VAL A 114 11.83 3.01 9.79
CA VAL A 114 13.22 3.11 10.26
C VAL A 114 14.20 3.17 9.08
N HIS A 115 13.96 2.36 8.04
CA HIS A 115 14.79 2.39 6.82
C HIS A 115 14.69 3.74 6.10
N ASP A 116 13.48 4.29 6.00
CA ASP A 116 13.21 5.61 5.41
C ASP A 116 13.38 6.77 6.41
N PHE A 117 13.92 6.55 7.61
CA PHE A 117 14.01 7.58 8.65
C PHE A 117 14.81 8.80 8.20
N HIS A 118 15.82 8.60 7.34
CA HIS A 118 16.58 9.69 6.71
C HIS A 118 15.70 10.67 5.92
N LYS A 119 14.58 10.20 5.34
CA LYS A 119 13.58 11.04 4.65
C LYS A 119 12.60 11.69 5.61
N LEU A 120 12.40 11.13 6.80
CA LEU A 120 11.46 11.62 7.81
C LEU A 120 12.14 12.50 8.87
N LYS A 121 13.47 12.55 8.87
CA LYS A 121 14.28 13.30 9.85
C LYS A 121 13.85 14.78 9.96
N PHE A 122 13.40 15.38 8.86
CA PHE A 122 12.91 16.78 8.86
C PHE A 122 11.65 17.01 9.72
N LEU A 123 10.89 15.96 10.04
CA LEU A 123 9.71 16.06 10.91
C LEU A 123 10.08 16.09 12.40
N VAL A 124 11.27 15.59 12.74
CA VAL A 124 11.71 15.40 14.14
C VAL A 124 12.86 16.35 14.49
N SER A 125 13.66 16.74 13.49
CA SER A 125 14.82 17.61 13.67
C SER A 125 14.50 19.00 13.12
N GLU A 126 14.66 20.03 13.97
CA GLU A 126 14.67 21.43 13.56
C GLU A 126 15.96 21.72 12.79
N ASP A 127 16.03 21.27 11.53
CA ASP A 127 17.16 21.59 10.66
C ASP A 127 16.96 23.03 10.15
N THR A 128 17.56 24.01 10.84
CA THR A 128 17.54 25.44 10.49
C THR A 128 18.44 25.78 9.30
N GLY A 129 19.03 24.78 8.66
CA GLY A 129 19.81 24.94 7.44
C GLY A 129 18.96 25.38 6.25
N PRO A 130 19.53 26.14 5.29
CA PRO A 130 18.82 26.56 4.09
C PRO A 130 18.31 25.34 3.32
N LEU A 131 17.03 25.36 2.92
CA LEU A 131 16.37 24.29 2.16
C LEU A 131 17.21 23.94 0.93
N LYS A 132 17.85 22.77 0.94
CA LYS A 132 18.64 22.29 -0.19
C LYS A 132 17.68 22.09 -1.37
N SER A 133 17.85 22.89 -2.43
CA SER A 133 17.09 22.74 -3.66
C SER A 133 17.44 21.39 -4.31
N LEU A 134 16.62 20.37 -4.05
CA LEU A 134 16.79 19.08 -4.67
C LEU A 134 16.25 19.16 -6.11
N PRO A 135 17.07 18.87 -7.13
CA PRO A 135 16.59 18.83 -8.50
C PRO A 135 15.50 17.76 -8.61
N ILE A 136 14.33 18.12 -9.16
CA ILE A 136 13.23 17.18 -9.40
C ILE A 136 13.63 16.27 -10.57
N VAL A 137 14.36 15.20 -10.26
CA VAL A 137 14.74 14.19 -11.25
C VAL A 137 13.54 13.27 -11.47
N ARG A 138 12.70 13.60 -12.47
CA ARG A 138 11.60 12.71 -12.90
C ARG A 138 12.19 11.50 -13.64
N ARG A 139 12.20 10.34 -12.99
CA ARG A 139 12.85 9.13 -13.53
C ARG A 139 12.11 8.53 -14.74
N SER A 140 10.76 8.56 -14.80
CA SER A 140 9.99 8.18 -16.00
C SER A 140 8.47 8.47 -15.86
N TYR A 141 7.93 9.38 -16.68
CA TYR A 141 6.49 9.73 -16.65
C TYR A 141 5.55 8.60 -17.15
N LYS A 142 6.04 7.72 -18.02
CA LYS A 142 5.25 6.63 -18.60
C LYS A 142 4.85 5.58 -17.56
N PHE A 143 5.73 5.31 -16.59
CA PHE A 143 5.45 4.36 -15.51
C PHE A 143 4.50 4.94 -14.47
N ASP A 144 4.65 6.23 -14.14
CA ASP A 144 3.71 6.94 -13.26
C ASP A 144 2.29 6.91 -13.85
N GLY A 145 2.15 7.06 -15.17
CA GLY A 145 0.86 6.90 -15.87
C GLY A 145 0.30 5.48 -15.80
N LEU A 146 1.14 4.45 -16.00
CA LEU A 146 0.72 3.04 -15.91
C LEU A 146 0.19 2.68 -14.51
N TYR A 147 0.85 3.15 -13.45
CA TYR A 147 0.38 2.98 -12.08
C TYR A 147 -0.94 3.72 -11.83
N ALA A 148 -1.06 4.96 -12.31
CA ALA A 148 -2.29 5.75 -12.18
C ALA A 148 -3.49 5.12 -12.89
N VAL A 149 -3.29 4.57 -14.09
CA VAL A 149 -4.33 3.81 -14.81
C VAL A 149 -4.74 2.57 -14.01
N GLY A 150 -3.76 1.83 -13.45
CA GLY A 150 -4.04 0.70 -12.57
C GLY A 150 -4.88 1.10 -11.35
N LEU A 151 -4.56 2.22 -10.71
CA LEU A 151 -5.33 2.77 -9.59
C LEU A 151 -6.75 3.16 -9.98
N LEU A 152 -6.93 3.83 -11.11
CA LEU A 152 -8.24 4.28 -11.59
C LEU A 152 -9.16 3.10 -11.92
N ILE A 153 -8.62 2.06 -12.58
CA ILE A 153 -9.34 0.81 -12.83
C ILE A 153 -9.78 0.18 -11.50
N PHE A 154 -8.92 0.24 -10.49
CA PHE A 154 -9.16 -0.34 -9.17
C PHE A 154 -10.23 0.40 -8.36
N LEU A 155 -10.10 1.73 -8.26
CA LEU A 155 -11.06 2.60 -7.58
C LEU A 155 -12.40 2.58 -8.30
N GLY A 156 -12.40 2.63 -9.64
CA GLY A 156 -13.61 2.52 -10.45
C GLY A 156 -14.32 1.19 -10.23
N SER A 157 -13.59 0.07 -10.21
CA SER A 157 -14.18 -1.25 -9.91
C SER A 157 -14.83 -1.30 -8.53
N ALA A 158 -14.18 -0.77 -7.49
CA ALA A 158 -14.74 -0.75 -6.13
C ALA A 158 -16.01 0.10 -6.03
N VAL A 159 -16.04 1.28 -6.66
CA VAL A 159 -17.20 2.18 -6.68
C VAL A 159 -18.35 1.59 -7.48
N LEU A 160 -18.08 1.04 -8.67
CA LEU A 160 -19.10 0.43 -9.52
C LEU A 160 -19.75 -0.80 -8.86
N HIS A 161 -18.96 -1.60 -8.14
CA HIS A 161 -19.54 -2.71 -7.38
C HIS A 161 -20.42 -2.22 -6.23
N TYR A 162 -19.96 -1.22 -5.47
CA TYR A 162 -20.73 -0.67 -4.36
C TYR A 162 -22.06 -0.04 -4.82
N GLN A 163 -22.06 0.72 -5.91
CA GLN A 163 -23.26 1.42 -6.39
C GLN A 163 -24.20 0.55 -7.22
N ALA A 164 -23.66 -0.33 -8.06
CA ALA A 164 -24.43 -0.99 -9.11
C ALA A 164 -24.50 -2.51 -8.98
N ASN A 165 -23.74 -3.11 -8.04
CA ASN A 165 -23.68 -4.56 -7.79
C ASN A 165 -23.46 -5.41 -9.06
N TRP A 166 -22.67 -4.88 -10.01
CA TRP A 166 -22.43 -5.58 -11.28
C TRP A 166 -21.51 -6.78 -11.07
N ALA A 167 -21.95 -7.95 -11.50
CA ALA A 167 -21.14 -9.18 -11.52
C ALA A 167 -19.84 -9.02 -12.32
N PHE A 168 -19.83 -8.13 -13.33
CA PHE A 168 -18.65 -7.76 -14.10
C PHE A 168 -17.56 -7.08 -13.25
N ALA A 169 -17.95 -6.27 -12.25
CA ALA A 169 -17.00 -5.57 -11.39
C ALA A 169 -16.14 -6.55 -10.56
N SER A 170 -16.67 -7.73 -10.26
CA SER A 170 -15.98 -8.82 -9.56
C SER A 170 -14.76 -9.36 -10.33
N TRP A 171 -14.84 -9.40 -11.67
CA TRP A 171 -13.77 -9.90 -12.54
C TRP A 171 -12.64 -8.89 -12.73
N LEU A 172 -12.89 -7.60 -12.50
CA LEU A 172 -11.88 -6.55 -12.58
C LEU A 172 -10.82 -6.63 -11.46
N LYS A 173 -11.12 -7.32 -10.35
CA LYS A 173 -10.20 -7.48 -9.20
C LYS A 173 -8.91 -8.23 -9.54
N PRO A 174 -8.95 -9.51 -9.99
CA PRO A 174 -7.72 -10.23 -10.32
C PRO A 174 -6.97 -9.55 -11.46
N VAL A 175 -7.69 -8.95 -12.41
CA VAL A 175 -7.10 -8.22 -13.55
C VAL A 175 -6.30 -7.00 -13.07
N GLY A 176 -6.87 -6.18 -12.18
CA GLY A 176 -6.19 -5.02 -11.62
C GLY A 176 -4.97 -5.38 -10.76
N VAL A 177 -5.10 -6.41 -9.91
CA VAL A 177 -3.98 -6.89 -9.08
C VAL A 177 -2.88 -7.49 -9.96
N ALA A 178 -3.23 -8.33 -10.93
CA ALA A 178 -2.29 -8.91 -11.88
C ALA A 178 -1.58 -7.82 -12.70
N TYR A 179 -2.31 -6.83 -13.17
CA TYR A 179 -1.75 -5.68 -13.90
C TYR A 179 -0.74 -4.90 -13.04
N LEU A 180 -1.08 -4.58 -11.79
CA LEU A 180 -0.14 -3.89 -10.87
C LEU A 180 1.11 -4.73 -10.57
N LEU A 181 0.94 -6.04 -10.40
CA LEU A 181 2.06 -6.97 -10.20
C LEU A 181 2.95 -7.07 -11.45
N LEU A 182 2.36 -7.10 -12.65
CA LEU A 182 3.10 -7.10 -13.91
C LEU A 182 3.90 -5.79 -14.09
N VAL A 183 3.27 -4.64 -13.84
CA VAL A 183 3.95 -3.33 -13.92
C VAL A 183 5.07 -3.25 -12.87
N ALA A 184 4.82 -3.70 -11.64
CA ALA A 184 5.83 -3.73 -10.58
C ALA A 184 6.99 -4.70 -10.89
N GLY A 185 6.68 -5.89 -11.42
CA GLY A 185 7.66 -6.89 -11.84
C GLY A 185 8.53 -6.40 -13.00
N PHE A 186 7.91 -5.73 -13.98
CA PHE A 186 8.62 -5.15 -15.12
C PHE A 186 9.52 -3.99 -14.71
N ASP A 187 9.05 -3.08 -13.83
CA ASP A 187 9.91 -2.01 -13.29
C ASP A 187 11.07 -2.58 -12.46
N TRP A 188 10.83 -3.65 -11.68
CA TRP A 188 11.88 -4.33 -10.94
C TRP A 188 12.92 -4.97 -11.86
N TYR A 189 12.49 -5.70 -12.89
CA TYR A 189 13.36 -6.34 -13.89
C TYR A 189 14.23 -5.29 -14.60
N ARG A 190 13.64 -4.22 -15.11
CA ARG A 190 14.37 -3.13 -15.79
C ARG A 190 15.41 -2.49 -14.89
N ASN A 191 15.05 -2.20 -13.63
CA ASN A 191 15.99 -1.58 -12.69
C ASN A 191 17.16 -2.51 -12.32
N ARG A 192 16.96 -3.84 -12.29
CA ARG A 192 18.07 -4.80 -12.16
C ARG A 192 19.00 -4.80 -13.38
N VAL A 193 18.46 -4.67 -14.58
CA VAL A 193 19.25 -4.63 -15.82
C VAL A 193 20.03 -3.32 -15.95
N VAL A 194 19.45 -2.19 -15.55
CA VAL A 194 20.12 -0.88 -15.58
C VAL A 194 21.28 -0.79 -14.59
N HIS A 195 21.16 -1.38 -13.38
CA HIS A 195 22.27 -1.45 -12.43
C HIS A 195 23.39 -2.46 -12.79
N LYS A 196 23.24 -3.20 -13.91
CA LYS A 196 24.32 -4.04 -14.47
C LYS A 196 25.17 -3.32 -15.53
N LYS A 197 24.76 -2.14 -16.03
CA LYS A 197 25.63 -1.40 -16.97
C LYS A 197 26.75 -0.69 -16.18
N PRO A 198 28.03 -0.96 -16.46
CA PRO A 198 29.12 -0.21 -15.84
C PRO A 198 28.97 1.28 -16.20
N PRO A 199 29.45 2.20 -15.33
CA PRO A 199 29.47 3.61 -15.66
C PRO A 199 30.24 3.77 -16.97
N VAL A 200 29.58 4.31 -17.98
CA VAL A 200 30.26 4.75 -19.21
C VAL A 200 31.18 5.87 -18.77
N HIS A 201 32.49 5.60 -18.69
CA HIS A 201 33.49 6.64 -18.60
C HIS A 201 33.30 7.52 -19.83
N ARG A 202 32.77 8.73 -19.62
CA ARG A 202 32.96 9.82 -20.57
C ARG A 202 34.42 10.23 -20.42
N SER A 203 35.21 9.88 -21.43
CA SER A 203 36.52 10.43 -21.73
C SER A 203 36.43 11.93 -21.96
#